data_AF-A0A432N8G3-F1
#
_entry.id   AF-A0A432N8G3-F1
#
_cell.length_a   1.000
_cell.length_b   1.000
_cell.length_c   1.000
_cell.angle_alpha   90.00
_cell.angle_beta   90.00
_cell.angle_gamma   90.00
#
_symmetry.space_group_name_H-M   'P 1'
#
loop_
_entity.id
_entity.type
_entity.pdbx_description
1 polymer ?
#
loop_
_entity_poly.entity_id
_entity_poly.type
_entity_poly.pdbx_seq_one_letter_code
_entity_poly.pdbx_strand_id
1 'polypeptide(L)'
;MGPIARIIAIVAGLAGGTVFSQAPEFAQQYRQRIGGAIDELRVIVEDFNAQAAEHHLDRQQALNAYAQSSDDFLRDRGVSMRSTITRYETLLSQQLHLGTAAPVAKPFVLLGNADDVVFANTWRDFVPGVPVSFAGLVWGAIGFIGGWIVAALLGLGARQAVRTRRVHREVR
;
A
#
# COMPACT_ATOMS: atom_id res chain seq x y z
N MET A 1 25.90 17.69 -21.65
CA MET A 1 24.85 16.94 -22.38
C MET A 1 24.34 17.79 -23.53
N GLY A 2 23.99 17.22 -24.69
CA GLY A 2 23.34 18.00 -25.75
C GLY A 2 21.94 18.45 -25.33
N PRO A 3 21.35 19.50 -25.95
CA PRO A 3 20.05 20.05 -25.55
C PRO A 3 18.94 19.00 -25.55
N ILE A 4 18.90 18.11 -26.55
CA ILE A 4 17.92 17.01 -26.64
C ILE A 4 18.08 16.04 -25.47
N ALA A 5 19.31 15.63 -25.14
CA ALA A 5 19.56 14.70 -24.02
C ALA A 5 19.18 15.32 -22.66
N ARG A 6 19.34 16.65 -22.51
CA ARG A 6 18.90 17.38 -21.33
C ARG A 6 17.37 17.40 -21.21
N ILE A 7 16.67 17.63 -22.30
CA ILE A 7 15.19 17.58 -22.33
C ILE A 7 14.70 16.18 -21.95
N ILE A 8 15.30 15.12 -22.53
CA ILE A 8 14.96 13.73 -22.18
C ILE A 8 15.17 13.46 -20.69
N ALA A 9 16.29 13.90 -20.12
CA ALA A 9 16.56 13.71 -18.70
C ALA A 9 15.56 14.46 -17.79
N ILE A 10 15.17 15.69 -18.16
CA ILE A 10 14.14 16.46 -17.44
C ILE A 10 12.80 15.74 -17.52
N VAL A 11 12.38 15.30 -18.71
CA VAL A 11 11.09 14.60 -18.90
C VAL A 11 11.08 13.28 -18.13
N ALA A 12 12.17 12.52 -18.16
CA ALA A 12 12.29 11.29 -17.37
C ALA A 12 12.26 11.56 -15.87
N GLY A 13 12.91 12.64 -15.41
CA GLY A 13 12.82 13.09 -14.02
C GLY A 13 11.38 13.47 -13.64
N LEU A 14 10.70 14.28 -14.45
CA LEU A 14 9.31 14.66 -14.17
C LEU A 14 8.40 13.44 -14.12
N ALA A 15 8.51 12.52 -15.08
CA ALA A 15 7.74 11.27 -15.09
C ALA A 15 8.03 10.42 -13.83
N GLY A 16 9.31 10.27 -13.47
CA GLY A 16 9.70 9.54 -12.25
C GLY A 16 9.17 10.20 -10.98
N GLY A 17 9.26 11.52 -10.88
CA GLY A 17 8.72 12.29 -9.76
C GLY A 17 7.21 12.15 -9.63
N THR A 18 6.47 12.26 -10.75
CA THR A 18 5.02 12.03 -10.78
C THR A 18 4.68 10.63 -10.27
N VAL A 19 5.33 9.59 -10.77
CA VAL A 19 5.07 8.19 -10.36
C VAL A 19 5.39 7.96 -8.89
N PHE A 20 6.58 8.33 -8.42
CA PHE A 20 7.00 8.04 -7.04
C PHE A 20 6.21 8.86 -6.01
N SER A 21 5.85 10.11 -6.34
CA SER A 21 5.03 10.95 -5.46
C SER A 21 3.63 10.36 -5.19
N GLN A 22 3.18 9.38 -5.98
CA GLN A 22 1.93 8.65 -5.72
C GLN A 22 2.05 7.64 -4.57
N ALA A 23 3.25 7.21 -4.16
CA ALA A 23 3.37 6.19 -3.12
C ALA A 23 2.78 6.63 -1.75
N PRO A 24 3.02 7.86 -1.26
CA PRO A 24 2.33 8.39 -0.09
C PRO A 24 0.81 8.50 -0.27
N GLU A 25 0.35 8.88 -1.47
CA GLU A 25 -1.09 8.99 -1.78
C GLU A 25 -1.79 7.63 -1.74
N PHE A 26 -1.16 6.61 -2.31
CA PHE A 26 -1.63 5.23 -2.22
C PHE A 26 -1.71 4.75 -0.76
N ALA A 27 -0.67 5.00 0.03
CA ALA A 27 -0.66 4.67 1.45
C ALA A 27 -1.77 5.40 2.23
N GLN A 28 -2.10 6.63 1.83
CA GLN A 28 -3.19 7.42 2.42
C GLN A 28 -4.56 6.82 2.08
N GLN A 29 -4.83 6.50 0.81
CA GLN A 29 -6.10 5.89 0.40
C GLN A 29 -6.29 4.49 1.01
N TYR A 30 -5.21 3.71 1.10
CA TYR A 30 -5.19 2.43 1.81
C TYR A 30 -5.59 2.60 3.29
N ARG A 31 -4.95 3.56 3.99
CA ARG A 31 -5.25 3.86 5.40
C ARG A 31 -6.72 4.26 5.61
N GLN A 32 -7.31 5.03 4.70
CA GLN A 32 -8.71 5.42 4.77
C GLN A 32 -9.64 4.21 4.67
N ARG A 33 -9.36 3.28 3.74
CA ARG A 33 -10.14 2.04 3.60
C ARG A 33 -10.00 1.10 4.79
N ILE A 34 -8.80 1.02 5.39
CA ILE A 34 -8.62 0.34 6.68
C ILE A 34 -9.52 0.96 7.74
N GLY A 35 -9.54 2.30 7.85
CA GLY A 35 -10.39 3.00 8.82
C GLY A 35 -11.87 2.62 8.67
N GLY A 36 -12.40 2.68 7.44
CA GLY A 36 -13.77 2.27 7.16
C GLY A 36 -14.04 0.79 7.49
N ALA A 37 -13.14 -0.11 7.10
CA ALA A 37 -13.29 -1.54 7.41
C ALA A 37 -13.25 -1.82 8.93
N ILE A 38 -12.42 -1.10 9.68
CA ILE A 38 -12.37 -1.19 11.15
C ILE A 38 -13.68 -0.69 11.76
N ASP A 39 -14.21 0.43 11.30
CA ASP A 39 -15.46 0.99 11.84
C ASP A 39 -16.65 0.05 11.60
N GLU A 40 -16.75 -0.56 10.41
CA GLU A 40 -17.78 -1.58 10.11
C GLU A 40 -17.61 -2.86 10.97
N LEU A 41 -16.38 -3.37 11.08
CA LEU A 41 -16.11 -4.57 11.90
C LEU A 41 -16.31 -4.30 13.39
N ARG A 42 -16.03 -3.08 13.87
CA ARG A 42 -16.22 -2.68 15.26
C ARG A 42 -17.68 -2.87 15.67
N VAL A 43 -18.63 -2.44 14.85
CA VAL A 43 -20.07 -2.58 15.14
C VAL A 43 -20.42 -4.06 15.38
N ILE A 44 -19.97 -4.96 14.50
CA ILE A 44 -20.25 -6.40 14.60
C ILE A 44 -19.61 -7.00 15.86
N VAL A 45 -18.36 -6.63 16.14
CA VAL A 45 -17.60 -7.15 17.30
C VAL A 45 -18.16 -6.63 18.62
N GLU A 46 -18.58 -5.36 18.69
CA GLU A 46 -19.17 -4.76 19.88
C GLU A 46 -20.55 -5.35 20.18
N ASP A 47 -21.39 -5.53 19.16
CA ASP A 47 -22.69 -6.20 19.29
C ASP A 47 -22.53 -7.64 19.83
N PHE A 48 -21.59 -8.41 19.27
CA PHE A 48 -21.27 -9.74 19.77
C PHE A 48 -20.83 -9.73 21.25
N ASN A 49 -19.98 -8.78 21.64
CA ASN A 49 -19.52 -8.69 23.03
C ASN A 49 -20.65 -8.27 23.97
N ALA A 50 -21.55 -7.39 23.53
CA ALA A 50 -22.72 -6.97 24.31
C ALA A 50 -23.65 -8.17 24.54
N GLN A 51 -23.98 -8.93 23.49
CA GLN A 51 -24.78 -10.15 23.61
C GLN A 51 -24.11 -11.19 24.51
N ALA A 52 -22.79 -11.39 24.41
CA ALA A 52 -22.07 -12.26 25.32
C ALA A 52 -22.22 -11.80 26.78
N ALA A 53 -22.06 -10.50 27.03
CA ALA A 53 -22.15 -9.92 28.37
C ALA A 53 -23.56 -10.01 28.98
N GLU A 54 -24.62 -9.88 28.17
CA GLU A 54 -26.01 -10.13 28.59
C GLU A 54 -26.22 -11.57 29.10
N HIS A 55 -25.43 -12.51 28.60
CA HIS A 55 -25.40 -13.90 29.05
C HIS A 55 -24.30 -14.20 30.07
N HIS A 56 -23.66 -13.17 30.65
CA HIS A 56 -22.54 -13.29 31.59
C HIS A 56 -21.33 -14.06 31.04
N LEU A 57 -21.14 -14.02 29.71
CA LEU A 57 -20.01 -14.60 29.03
C LEU A 57 -19.03 -13.52 28.59
N ASP A 58 -17.75 -13.80 28.67
CA ASP A 58 -16.75 -13.06 27.89
C ASP A 58 -16.74 -13.52 26.42
N ARG A 59 -16.01 -12.78 25.58
CA ARG A 59 -15.88 -13.07 24.14
C ARG A 59 -15.45 -14.51 23.87
N GLN A 60 -14.45 -15.01 24.61
CA GLN A 60 -13.89 -16.33 24.38
C GLN A 60 -14.86 -17.43 24.83
N GLN A 61 -15.53 -17.23 25.95
CA GLN A 61 -16.58 -18.11 26.45
C GLN A 61 -17.75 -18.20 25.47
N ALA A 62 -18.21 -17.07 24.93
CA ALA A 62 -19.27 -17.06 23.92
C ALA A 62 -18.86 -17.81 22.63
N LEU A 63 -17.63 -17.59 22.13
CA LEU A 63 -17.12 -18.35 20.98
C LEU A 63 -16.97 -19.85 21.27
N ASN A 64 -16.60 -20.22 22.50
CA ASN A 64 -16.52 -21.62 22.91
C ASN A 64 -17.90 -22.26 23.00
N ALA A 65 -18.93 -21.52 23.44
CA ALA A 65 -20.31 -22.01 23.45
C ALA A 65 -20.80 -22.35 22.03
N TYR A 66 -20.49 -21.51 21.03
CA TYR A 66 -20.76 -21.84 19.63
C TYR A 66 -20.01 -23.09 19.18
N ALA A 67 -18.73 -23.23 19.52
CA ALA A 67 -17.90 -24.37 19.11
C ALA A 67 -18.37 -25.70 19.72
N GLN A 68 -19.01 -25.67 20.89
CA GLN A 68 -19.54 -26.85 21.59
C GLN A 68 -20.99 -27.18 21.19
N SER A 69 -21.61 -26.37 20.34
CA SER A 69 -22.98 -26.62 19.88
C SER A 69 -23.09 -27.91 19.07
N SER A 70 -24.14 -28.69 19.31
CA SER A 70 -24.48 -29.86 18.50
C SER A 70 -25.02 -29.47 17.10
N ASP A 71 -25.46 -28.22 16.93
CA ASP A 71 -25.95 -27.68 15.66
C ASP A 71 -24.79 -27.16 14.79
N ASP A 72 -24.66 -27.72 13.58
CA ASP A 72 -23.63 -27.37 12.59
C ASP A 72 -23.67 -25.89 12.20
N PHE A 73 -24.85 -25.32 12.01
CA PHE A 73 -25.02 -23.92 11.66
C PHE A 73 -24.50 -22.99 12.77
N LEU A 74 -24.73 -23.35 14.04
CA LEU A 74 -24.21 -22.58 15.17
C LEU A 74 -22.69 -22.69 15.28
N ARG A 75 -22.10 -23.87 15.05
CA ARG A 75 -20.63 -24.00 15.02
C ARG A 75 -20.02 -23.15 13.90
N ASP A 76 -20.59 -23.21 12.70
CA ASP A 76 -20.15 -22.42 11.55
C ASP A 76 -20.25 -20.91 11.82
N ARG A 77 -21.32 -20.48 12.50
CA ARG A 77 -21.47 -19.09 12.93
C ARG A 77 -20.36 -18.67 13.89
N GLY A 78 -19.97 -19.52 14.83
CA GLY A 78 -18.83 -19.30 15.73
C GLY A 78 -17.50 -19.15 14.99
N VAL A 79 -17.25 -20.01 13.99
CA VAL A 79 -16.05 -19.92 13.14
C VAL A 79 -16.04 -18.60 12.35
N SER A 80 -17.16 -18.24 11.74
CA SER A 80 -17.31 -16.96 11.03
C SER A 80 -17.05 -15.76 11.95
N MET A 81 -17.63 -15.76 13.15
CA MET A 81 -17.45 -14.68 14.12
C MET A 81 -15.99 -14.57 14.59
N ARG A 82 -15.33 -15.71 14.82
CA ARG A 82 -13.89 -15.73 15.14
C ARG A 82 -13.06 -15.12 14.02
N SER A 83 -13.34 -15.46 12.76
CA SER A 83 -12.66 -14.86 11.60
C SER A 83 -12.87 -13.34 11.53
N THR A 84 -14.08 -12.86 11.82
CA THR A 84 -14.41 -11.42 11.87
C THR A 84 -13.59 -10.71 12.95
N ILE A 85 -13.53 -11.27 14.15
CA ILE A 85 -12.75 -10.71 15.28
C ILE A 85 -11.26 -10.69 14.95
N THR A 86 -10.69 -11.79 14.43
CA THR A 86 -9.27 -11.86 14.05
C THR A 86 -8.93 -10.83 12.97
N ARG A 87 -9.81 -10.65 11.98
CA ARG A 87 -9.63 -9.62 10.94
C ARG A 87 -9.69 -8.22 11.54
N TYR A 88 -10.64 -7.95 12.43
CA TYR A 88 -10.75 -6.66 13.14
C TYR A 88 -9.46 -6.31 13.89
N GLU A 89 -8.92 -7.25 14.67
CA GLU A 89 -7.69 -7.07 15.45
C GLU A 89 -6.46 -6.86 14.54
N THR A 90 -6.40 -7.59 13.42
CA THR A 90 -5.34 -7.43 12.42
C THR A 90 -5.37 -6.04 11.80
N LEU A 91 -6.55 -5.56 11.39
CA LEU A 91 -6.70 -4.23 10.81
C LEU A 91 -6.38 -3.12 11.82
N LEU A 92 -6.75 -3.28 13.10
CA LEU A 92 -6.35 -2.36 14.17
C LEU A 92 -4.82 -2.26 14.30
N SER A 93 -4.13 -3.40 14.30
CA SER A 93 -2.66 -3.43 14.32
C SER A 93 -2.04 -2.72 13.11
N GLN A 94 -2.57 -2.96 11.91
CA GLN A 94 -2.13 -2.27 10.69
C GLN A 94 -2.39 -0.75 10.77
N GLN A 95 -3.56 -0.34 11.27
CA GLN A 95 -3.90 1.08 11.44
C GLN A 95 -2.94 1.77 12.40
N LEU A 96 -2.54 1.08 13.49
CA LEU A 96 -1.55 1.56 14.44
C LEU A 96 -0.19 1.74 13.76
N HIS A 97 0.30 0.74 13.02
CA HIS A 97 1.57 0.83 12.31
C HIS A 97 1.59 1.98 11.28
N LEU A 98 0.49 2.18 10.55
CA LEU A 98 0.33 3.31 9.63
C LEU A 98 0.18 4.66 10.34
N GLY A 99 -0.31 4.66 11.57
CA GLY A 99 -0.50 5.85 12.40
C GLY A 99 0.78 6.34 13.04
N THR A 100 1.66 5.42 13.45
CA THR A 100 2.92 5.73 14.14
C THR A 100 4.10 5.87 13.18
N ALA A 101 4.03 5.33 11.97
CA ALA A 101 5.07 5.48 10.96
C ALA A 101 5.22 6.95 10.51
N ALA A 102 6.47 7.38 10.34
CA ALA A 102 6.79 8.68 9.75
C ALA A 102 6.11 8.82 8.37
N PRO A 103 5.63 10.02 7.98
CA PRO A 103 4.88 10.20 6.73
C PRO A 103 5.58 9.63 5.48
N VAL A 104 6.90 9.81 5.39
CA VAL A 104 7.72 9.30 4.27
C VAL A 104 7.84 7.77 4.28
N ALA A 105 7.73 7.15 5.46
CA ALA A 105 7.92 5.73 5.66
C ALA A 105 6.64 4.89 5.47
N LYS A 106 5.46 5.52 5.47
CA LYS A 106 4.16 4.82 5.32
C LYS A 106 4.09 3.88 4.10
N PRO A 107 4.62 4.22 2.91
CA PRO A 107 4.61 3.28 1.79
C PRO A 107 5.33 1.95 2.08
N PHE A 108 6.37 1.95 2.92
CA PHE A 108 7.08 0.72 3.28
C PHE A 108 6.31 -0.16 4.26
N VAL A 109 5.41 0.43 5.07
CA VAL A 109 4.52 -0.34 5.97
C VAL A 109 3.62 -1.26 5.14
N LEU A 110 3.21 -0.83 3.95
CA LEU A 110 2.36 -1.62 3.05
C LEU A 110 3.11 -2.79 2.40
N LEU A 111 4.45 -2.75 2.34
CA LEU A 111 5.26 -3.85 1.77
C LEU A 111 5.44 -5.03 2.74
N GLY A 112 5.14 -4.83 4.03
CA GLY A 112 5.33 -5.85 5.06
C GLY A 112 4.14 -6.78 5.16
N ASN A 113 3.05 -6.30 5.77
CA ASN A 113 1.86 -7.10 6.10
C ASN A 113 0.58 -6.29 5.83
N ALA A 114 0.32 -5.94 4.57
CA ALA A 114 -0.96 -5.34 4.18
C ALA A 114 -2.09 -6.39 4.18
N ASP A 115 -3.33 -5.98 4.45
CA ASP A 115 -4.52 -6.81 4.23
C ASP A 115 -4.76 -6.90 2.72
N ASP A 116 -4.73 -8.12 2.19
CA ASP A 116 -4.78 -8.38 0.74
C ASP A 116 -6.06 -7.82 0.10
N VAL A 117 -7.20 -7.91 0.80
CA VAL A 117 -8.49 -7.45 0.28
C VAL A 117 -8.52 -5.93 0.23
N VAL A 118 -8.10 -5.26 1.30
CA VAL A 118 -8.03 -3.80 1.34
C VAL A 118 -7.00 -3.30 0.33
N PHE A 119 -5.86 -3.96 0.19
CA PHE A 119 -4.82 -3.59 -0.77
C PHE A 119 -5.32 -3.72 -2.22
N ALA A 120 -5.90 -4.87 -2.57
CA ALA A 120 -6.45 -5.11 -3.90
C ALA A 120 -7.58 -4.13 -4.25
N ASN A 121 -8.45 -3.81 -3.28
CA ASN A 121 -9.50 -2.81 -3.47
C ASN A 121 -8.90 -1.40 -3.62
N THR A 122 -7.89 -1.05 -2.81
CA THR A 122 -7.18 0.23 -2.93
C THR A 122 -6.56 0.37 -4.30
N TRP A 123 -5.89 -0.67 -4.79
CA TRP A 123 -5.30 -0.69 -6.13
C TRP A 123 -6.34 -0.54 -7.24
N ARG A 124 -7.48 -1.23 -7.12
CA ARG A 124 -8.55 -1.20 -8.12
C ARG A 124 -9.16 0.19 -8.28
N ASP A 125 -9.46 0.87 -7.18
CA ASP A 125 -10.08 2.19 -7.22
C ASP A 125 -9.10 3.31 -6.83
N PHE A 126 -7.81 3.07 -7.05
CA PHE A 126 -6.76 4.06 -6.84
C PHE A 126 -6.95 5.22 -7.80
N VAL A 127 -7.04 6.44 -7.27
CA VAL A 127 -7.08 7.66 -8.06
C VAL A 127 -5.80 8.45 -7.76
N PRO A 128 -4.90 8.62 -8.75
CA PRO A 128 -3.72 9.46 -8.58
C PRO A 128 -4.09 10.88 -8.19
N GLY A 129 -3.27 11.49 -7.33
CA GLY A 129 -3.46 12.84 -6.84
C GLY A 129 -2.27 13.74 -7.14
N VAL A 130 -2.45 15.05 -6.96
CA VAL A 130 -1.34 15.99 -6.82
C VAL A 130 -0.96 16.04 -5.33
N PRO A 131 0.10 15.35 -4.91
CA PRO A 131 0.36 15.13 -3.49
C PRO A 131 1.05 16.36 -2.91
N VAL A 132 0.25 17.31 -2.43
CA VAL A 132 0.72 18.52 -1.74
C VAL A 132 1.09 18.23 -0.28
N SER A 133 1.99 17.28 -0.09
CA SER A 133 2.49 16.86 1.23
C SER A 133 4.01 16.78 1.27
N PHE A 134 4.60 16.88 2.47
CA PHE A 134 6.05 16.72 2.65
C PHE A 134 6.54 15.35 2.16
N ALA A 135 5.78 14.29 2.46
CA ALA A 135 6.10 12.95 1.96
C ALA A 135 6.02 12.87 0.42
N GLY A 136 4.98 13.45 -0.18
CA GLY A 136 4.84 13.55 -1.64
C GLY A 136 6.01 14.28 -2.30
N LEU A 137 6.49 15.36 -1.69
CA LEU A 137 7.67 16.10 -2.16
C LEU A 137 8.94 15.25 -2.08
N VAL A 138 9.19 14.58 -0.95
CA VAL A 138 10.38 13.73 -0.78
C VAL A 138 10.38 12.59 -1.79
N TRP A 139 9.26 11.87 -1.93
CA TRP A 139 9.11 10.80 -2.92
C TRP A 139 9.20 11.32 -4.36
N GLY A 140 8.62 12.49 -4.63
CA GLY A 140 8.75 13.16 -5.92
C GLY A 140 10.20 13.53 -6.26
N ALA A 141 10.97 14.03 -5.29
CA ALA A 141 12.39 14.32 -5.47
C ALA A 141 13.21 13.04 -5.74
N ILE A 142 12.95 11.97 -4.99
CA ILE A 142 13.57 10.65 -5.22
C ILE A 142 13.27 10.15 -6.63
N GLY A 143 11.99 10.17 -7.04
CA GLY A 143 11.58 9.77 -8.38
C GLY A 143 12.20 10.64 -9.48
N PHE A 144 12.32 11.94 -9.24
CA PHE A 144 12.94 12.85 -10.20
C PHE A 144 14.42 12.58 -10.40
N ILE A 145 15.17 12.45 -9.30
CA ILE A 145 16.59 12.12 -9.35
C ILE A 145 16.80 10.75 -9.99
N GLY A 146 15.99 9.75 -9.61
CA GLY A 146 16.04 8.40 -10.18
C GLY A 146 15.79 8.40 -11.69
N GLY A 147 14.71 9.04 -12.13
CA GLY A 147 14.37 9.16 -13.56
C GLY A 147 15.46 9.88 -14.35
N TRP A 148 16.03 10.95 -13.80
CA TRP A 148 17.15 11.66 -14.41
C TRP A 148 18.40 10.77 -14.57
N ILE A 149 18.78 10.05 -13.52
CA ILE A 149 19.94 9.15 -13.54
C ILE A 149 19.74 8.05 -14.58
N VAL A 150 18.56 7.42 -14.61
CA VAL A 150 18.24 6.39 -15.62
C VAL A 150 18.38 6.94 -17.04
N ALA A 151 17.81 8.12 -17.32
CA ALA A 151 17.94 8.76 -18.62
C ALA A 151 19.39 9.10 -18.98
N ALA A 152 20.18 9.56 -18.00
CA ALA A 152 21.60 9.85 -18.20
C ALA A 152 22.40 8.59 -18.56
N LEU A 153 22.18 7.49 -17.85
CA LEU A 153 22.84 6.21 -18.10
C LEU A 153 22.48 5.63 -19.46
N LEU A 154 21.19 5.64 -19.82
CA LEU A 154 20.73 5.23 -21.15
C LEU A 154 21.34 6.10 -22.27
N GLY A 155 21.43 7.41 -22.03
CA GLY A 155 22.09 8.33 -22.95
C GLY A 155 23.59 8.06 -23.14
N LEU A 156 24.29 7.66 -22.08
CA LEU A 156 25.70 7.24 -22.15
C LEU A 156 25.86 5.94 -22.95
N GLY A 157 25.04 4.93 -22.67
CA GLY A 157 25.06 3.65 -23.39
C GLY A 157 24.76 3.80 -24.89
N ALA A 158 23.76 4.60 -25.24
CA ALA A 158 23.41 4.87 -26.64
C ALA A 158 24.56 5.56 -27.40
N ARG A 159 25.25 6.52 -26.77
CA ARG A 159 26.41 7.19 -27.36
C ARG A 159 27.57 6.24 -27.60
N GLN A 160 27.85 5.33 -26.66
CA GLN A 160 28.89 4.33 -26.82
C GLN A 160 28.58 3.36 -27.96
N ALA A 161 27.33 2.90 -28.07
CA ALA A 161 26.88 2.00 -29.15
C ALA A 161 26.95 2.66 -30.55
N VAL A 162 26.62 3.94 -30.66
CA VAL A 162 26.76 4.68 -31.93
C VAL A 162 28.24 4.87 -32.29
N ARG A 163 29.10 5.15 -31.30
CA ARG A 163 30.54 5.31 -31.51
C ARG A 163 31.19 4.01 -32.00
N THR A 164 30.88 2.86 -31.39
CA THR A 164 31.42 1.56 -31.82
C THR A 164 30.95 1.17 -33.21
N ARG A 165 29.68 1.43 -33.56
CA ARG A 165 29.15 1.19 -34.91
C ARG A 165 29.80 2.05 -35.99
N ARG A 166 30.15 3.31 -35.70
CA ARG A 166 30.88 4.17 -36.66
C ARG A 166 32.29 3.65 -36.93
N VAL A 167 33.03 3.28 -35.89
CA VAL A 167 34.39 2.73 -36.04
C VAL A 167 34.39 1.45 -36.89
N HIS A 168 33.42 0.55 -36.69
CA HIS A 168 33.31 -0.67 -37.50
C HIS A 168 32.95 -0.42 -38.98
N ARG A 169 32.30 0.72 -39.29
CA ARG A 169 31.90 1.07 -40.66
C ARG A 169 33.02 1.77 -41.43
N GLU A 170 33.96 2.40 -40.75
CA GLU A 170 35.14 3.04 -41.36
C GLU A 170 36.29 2.05 -41.65
N VAL A 171 36.23 0.83 -41.09
CA VAL A 171 37.25 -0.23 -41.27
C VAL A 171 36.87 -1.23 -42.38
N ARG A 172 35.71 -1.07 -43.02
CA ARG A 172 35.24 -1.86 -44.18
C ARG A 172 35.27 -1.01 -45.45
#